data_AF-A0A8J7XQA5-F1
#
_entry.id   AF-A0A8J7XQA5-F1
#
_cell.length_a   1.000
_cell.length_b   1.000
_cell.length_c   1.000
_cell.angle_alpha   90.00
_cell.angle_beta   90.00
_cell.angle_gamma   90.00
#
_symmetry.space_group_name_H-M   'P 1'
#
loop_
_entity.id
_entity.type
_entity.pdbx_description
1 polymer ?
#
loop_
_entity_poly.entity_id
_entity_poly.type
_entity_poly.pdbx_seq_one_letter_code
_entity_poly.pdbx_strand_id
1 'polypeptide(L)'
;MIPEEKGESGFTVRALIIAVFLTLFLVASSSYIALRLGALPWPIIFSVIVAGAFLKLFKTTTHEINVAQAGGTIGGLLASGVVFTIPGILYLQQTEGLAIDIPSWWVLALVCVAGGTLGVLLSIPVRRTFIDEEDLPYPSGAAGAEVL
;
A
#
# COMPACT_ATOMS: atom_id res chain seq x y z
N MET A 1 22.27 1.94 18.05
CA MET A 1 22.37 1.59 16.62
C MET A 1 22.30 0.08 16.51
N ILE A 2 21.14 -0.44 16.07
CA ILE A 2 21.04 -1.83 15.63
C ILE A 2 21.94 -1.90 14.39
N PRO A 3 22.93 -2.80 14.32
CA PRO A 3 23.84 -2.85 13.19
C PRO A 3 23.02 -3.01 11.91
N GLU A 4 23.38 -2.27 10.87
CA GLU A 4 22.79 -2.39 9.54
C GLU A 4 22.94 -3.85 9.09
N GLU A 5 21.85 -4.62 9.21
CA GLU A 5 21.84 -6.05 8.88
C GLU A 5 21.99 -6.19 7.36
N LYS A 6 23.27 -6.28 6.98
CA LYS A 6 23.84 -6.96 5.84
C LYS A 6 22.84 -7.59 4.87
N GLY A 7 22.27 -6.78 3.98
CA GLY A 7 21.96 -7.15 2.60
C GLY A 7 21.17 -8.45 2.35
N GLU A 8 20.31 -8.89 3.26
CA GLU A 8 19.39 -9.98 2.97
C GLU A 8 18.18 -9.43 2.22
N SER A 9 18.10 -9.75 0.92
CA SER A 9 16.93 -9.41 0.10
C SER A 9 15.70 -10.14 0.65
N GLY A 10 14.79 -9.39 1.29
CA GLY A 10 13.45 -9.90 1.66
C GLY A 10 12.55 -10.18 0.47
N PHE A 11 13.03 -9.95 -0.75
CA PHE A 11 12.28 -10.19 -1.98
C PHE A 11 12.40 -11.67 -2.37
N THR A 12 11.53 -12.50 -1.79
CA THR A 12 11.43 -13.92 -2.12
C THR A 12 10.15 -14.20 -2.91
N VAL A 13 10.14 -15.31 -3.66
CA VAL A 13 8.96 -15.76 -4.41
C VAL A 13 7.77 -15.98 -3.47
N ARG A 14 8.01 -16.42 -2.23
CA ARG A 14 6.98 -16.64 -1.21
C ARG A 14 6.37 -15.33 -0.74
N ALA A 15 7.21 -14.35 -0.39
CA ALA A 15 6.77 -13.02 -0.01
C ALA A 15 5.98 -12.36 -1.14
N LEU A 16 6.40 -12.53 -2.40
CA LEU A 16 5.69 -12.01 -3.57
C LEU A 16 4.31 -12.64 -3.75
N ILE A 17 4.18 -13.97 -3.62
CA ILE A 17 2.89 -14.66 -3.73
C ILE A 17 1.92 -14.16 -2.66
N ILE A 18 2.38 -14.04 -1.41
CA ILE A 18 1.57 -13.55 -0.30
C ILE A 18 1.21 -12.08 -0.50
N ALA A 19 2.14 -11.26 -0.99
CA ALA A 19 1.90 -9.85 -1.34
C ALA A 19 0.76 -9.75 -2.36
N VAL A 20 0.83 -10.48 -3.47
CA VAL A 20 -0.20 -10.45 -4.54
C VAL A 20 -1.55 -10.90 -4.00
N PHE A 21 -1.59 -11.99 -3.22
CA PHE A 21 -2.83 -12.49 -2.63
C PHE A 21 -3.45 -11.45 -1.69
N LEU A 22 -2.63 -10.85 -0.80
CA LEU A 22 -3.06 -9.77 0.09
C LEU A 22 -3.56 -8.57 -0.69
N THR A 23 -2.83 -8.11 -1.72
CA THR A 23 -3.24 -6.98 -2.55
C THR A 23 -4.62 -7.22 -3.15
N LEU A 24 -4.87 -8.39 -3.78
CA LEU A 24 -6.16 -8.70 -4.38
C LEU A 24 -7.29 -8.73 -3.34
N PHE A 25 -7.04 -9.36 -2.19
CA PHE A 25 -8.01 -9.45 -1.11
C PHE A 25 -8.35 -8.07 -0.52
N LEU A 26 -7.33 -7.26 -0.22
CA LEU A 26 -7.51 -5.93 0.34
C LEU A 26 -8.17 -5.00 -0.67
N VAL A 27 -7.82 -5.05 -1.96
CA VAL A 27 -8.49 -4.24 -2.98
C VAL A 27 -9.99 -4.53 -3.01
N ALA A 28 -10.38 -5.81 -3.07
CA ALA A 28 -11.78 -6.20 -3.12
C ALA A 28 -12.53 -5.83 -1.83
N SER A 29 -11.98 -6.17 -0.67
CA SER A 29 -12.58 -5.91 0.64
C SER A 29 -12.68 -4.41 0.93
N SER A 30 -11.58 -3.66 0.76
CA SER A 30 -11.56 -2.21 0.98
C SER A 30 -12.48 -1.47 0.03
N SER A 31 -12.58 -1.89 -1.24
CA SER A 31 -13.51 -1.25 -2.18
C SER A 31 -14.97 -1.45 -1.77
N TYR A 32 -15.32 -2.67 -1.38
CA TYR A 32 -16.68 -2.97 -0.92
C TYR A 32 -17.03 -2.19 0.35
N ILE A 33 -16.15 -2.22 1.35
CA ILE A 33 -16.36 -1.54 2.63
C ILE A 33 -16.43 -0.02 2.42
N ALA A 34 -15.55 0.55 1.60
CA ALA A 34 -15.56 1.99 1.31
C ALA A 34 -16.84 2.43 0.61
N LEU A 35 -17.36 1.66 -0.34
CA LEU A 35 -18.66 1.97 -0.98
C LEU A 35 -19.84 1.83 -0.02
N ARG A 36 -19.78 0.89 0.92
CA ARG A 36 -20.92 0.60 1.82
C ARG A 36 -20.93 1.43 3.09
N LEU A 37 -19.77 1.74 3.66
CA LEU A 37 -19.62 2.45 4.93
C LEU A 37 -19.04 3.86 4.77
N GLY A 38 -18.55 4.24 3.58
CA GLY A 38 -17.91 5.53 3.34
C GLY A 38 -16.53 5.67 4.02
N ALA A 39 -16.00 4.60 4.61
CA ALA A 39 -14.72 4.59 5.33
C ALA A 39 -13.90 3.37 4.94
N LEU A 40 -12.57 3.49 5.03
CA LEU A 40 -11.65 2.39 4.74
C LEU A 40 -11.17 1.73 6.03
N PRO A 41 -11.09 0.40 6.08
CA PRO A 41 -10.38 -0.28 7.15
C PRO A 41 -8.89 0.07 7.06
N TRP A 42 -8.21 0.17 8.21
CA TRP A 42 -6.78 0.47 8.26
C TRP A 42 -5.97 -0.70 7.64
N PRO A 43 -5.50 -0.62 6.38
CA PRO A 43 -5.02 -1.79 5.65
C PRO A 43 -3.66 -2.29 6.16
N ILE A 44 -2.91 -1.39 6.80
CA ILE A 44 -1.54 -1.59 7.29
C ILE A 44 -1.52 -2.68 8.36
N ILE A 45 -2.30 -2.49 9.43
CA ILE A 45 -2.30 -3.39 10.59
C ILE A 45 -2.76 -4.79 10.16
N PHE A 46 -3.83 -4.86 9.36
CA PHE A 46 -4.31 -6.12 8.82
C PHE A 46 -3.26 -6.81 7.95
N SER A 47 -2.60 -6.07 7.06
CA SER A 47 -1.57 -6.63 6.17
C SER A 47 -0.36 -7.14 6.96
N VAL A 48 0.10 -6.42 7.99
CA VAL A 48 1.20 -6.87 8.88
C VAL A 48 0.84 -8.20 9.54
N ILE A 49 -0.32 -8.26 10.21
CA ILE A 49 -0.73 -9.43 11.00
C ILE A 49 -0.89 -10.65 10.10
N VAL A 50 -1.56 -10.49 8.95
CA VAL A 50 -1.80 -11.58 8.02
C VAL A 50 -0.52 -12.02 7.33
N ALA A 51 0.30 -11.08 6.82
CA ALA A 51 1.59 -11.41 6.23
C ALA A 51 2.49 -12.14 7.23
N GLY A 52 2.60 -11.62 8.46
CA GLY A 52 3.35 -12.23 9.55
C GLY A 52 2.84 -13.63 9.88
N ALA A 53 1.53 -13.82 10.03
CA ALA A 53 0.95 -15.13 10.33
C ALA A 53 1.23 -16.18 9.24
N PHE A 54 1.07 -15.81 7.97
CA PHE A 54 1.31 -16.73 6.85
C PHE A 54 2.79 -17.04 6.64
N LEU A 55 3.66 -16.05 6.76
CA LEU A 55 5.09 -16.25 6.58
C LEU A 55 5.74 -16.96 7.77
N LYS A 56 5.25 -16.77 9.00
CA LYS A 56 5.77 -17.42 10.21
C LYS A 56 5.48 -18.93 10.28
N LEU A 57 4.57 -19.43 9.44
CA LEU A 57 4.41 -20.88 9.17
C LEU A 57 5.61 -21.46 8.42
N PHE A 58 6.42 -20.60 7.78
CA PHE A 58 7.70 -20.94 7.16
C PHE A 58 8.83 -20.32 7.99
N LYS A 59 10.07 -20.77 7.79
CA LYS A 59 11.25 -20.04 8.30
C LYS A 59 11.35 -18.74 7.50
N THR A 60 10.87 -17.64 8.08
CA THR A 60 10.80 -16.31 7.45
C THR A 60 11.75 -15.33 8.09
N THR A 61 12.10 -14.28 7.35
CA THR A 61 12.79 -13.09 7.90
C THR A 61 11.82 -11.91 8.03
N THR A 62 12.16 -10.93 8.88
CA THR A 62 11.38 -9.69 9.03
C THR A 62 11.27 -8.92 7.70
N HIS A 63 12.28 -9.04 6.84
CA HIS A 63 12.27 -8.42 5.51
C HIS A 63 11.20 -9.00 4.58
N GLU A 64 10.94 -10.30 4.61
CA GLU A 64 9.87 -10.93 3.80
C GLU A 64 8.49 -10.46 4.24
N ILE A 65 8.27 -10.32 5.55
CA ILE A 65 7.01 -9.81 6.11
C ILE A 65 6.77 -8.37 5.65
N ASN A 66 7.81 -7.53 5.66
CA ASN A 66 7.72 -6.15 5.19
C ASN A 66 7.35 -6.05 3.70
N VAL A 67 7.91 -6.91 2.84
CA VAL A 67 7.55 -6.94 1.42
C VAL A 67 6.07 -7.34 1.23
N ALA A 68 5.62 -8.40 1.91
CA ALA A 68 4.24 -8.85 1.83
C ALA A 68 3.24 -7.81 2.39
N GLN A 69 3.60 -7.17 3.50
CA GLN A 69 2.82 -6.11 4.13
C GLN A 69 2.69 -4.86 3.25
N ALA A 70 3.79 -4.47 2.59
CA ALA A 70 3.79 -3.33 1.67
C ALA A 70 2.80 -3.57 0.51
N GLY A 71 2.80 -4.77 -0.08
CA GLY A 71 1.84 -5.14 -1.13
C GLY A 71 0.39 -5.05 -0.68
N GLY A 72 0.05 -5.61 0.49
CA GLY A 72 -1.32 -5.53 1.03
C GLY A 72 -1.76 -4.09 1.33
N THR A 73 -0.85 -3.27 1.86
CA THR A 73 -1.12 -1.87 2.17
C THR A 73 -1.35 -1.04 0.91
N ILE A 74 -0.51 -1.20 -0.11
CA ILE A 74 -0.64 -0.52 -1.40
C ILE A 74 -1.97 -0.89 -2.06
N GLY A 75 -2.40 -2.15 -1.96
CA GLY A 75 -3.71 -2.58 -2.45
C GLY A 75 -4.87 -1.79 -1.86
N GLY A 76 -4.88 -1.61 -0.53
CA GLY A 76 -5.89 -0.80 0.14
C GLY A 76 -5.87 0.68 -0.28
N LEU A 77 -4.69 1.25 -0.50
CA LEU A 77 -4.51 2.65 -0.95
C LEU A 77 -4.90 2.86 -2.41
N LEU A 78 -4.67 1.88 -3.29
CA LEU A 78 -5.14 1.97 -4.67
C LEU A 78 -6.67 1.86 -4.75
N ALA A 79 -7.27 0.98 -3.96
CA ALA A 79 -8.71 0.84 -3.86
C ALA A 79 -9.37 2.16 -3.40
N SER A 80 -8.81 2.83 -2.40
CA SER A 80 -9.33 4.12 -1.93
C SER A 80 -9.35 5.19 -3.00
N GLY A 81 -8.27 5.30 -3.79
CA GLY A 81 -8.15 6.26 -4.88
C GLY A 81 -9.27 6.09 -5.90
N VAL A 82 -9.52 4.86 -6.34
CA VAL A 82 -10.57 4.59 -7.34
C VAL A 82 -11.97 4.76 -6.75
N VAL A 83 -12.20 4.22 -5.55
CA VAL A 83 -13.53 4.12 -4.94
C VAL A 83 -14.06 5.46 -4.46
N PHE A 84 -13.20 6.41 -4.10
CA PHE A 84 -13.66 7.77 -3.79
C PHE A 84 -13.75 8.67 -5.02
N THR A 85 -12.97 8.40 -6.08
CA THR A 85 -12.99 9.21 -7.29
C THR A 85 -14.29 9.02 -8.08
N ILE A 86 -14.76 7.78 -8.29
CA ILE A 86 -15.95 7.52 -9.10
C ILE A 86 -17.21 8.17 -8.50
N PRO A 87 -17.54 7.97 -7.21
CA PRO A 87 -18.68 8.64 -6.58
C PRO A 87 -18.50 10.16 -6.50
N GLY A 88 -17.28 10.65 -6.33
CA GLY A 88 -16.98 12.08 -6.36
C GLY A 88 -17.34 12.73 -7.70
N ILE A 89 -16.99 12.08 -8.80
CA ILE A 89 -17.37 12.53 -10.16
C ILE A 89 -18.89 12.52 -10.31
N LEU A 90 -19.57 11.43 -9.92
CA LEU A 90 -21.03 11.34 -9.98
C LEU A 90 -21.72 12.46 -9.18
N TYR A 91 -21.20 12.76 -8.00
CA TYR A 91 -21.70 13.84 -7.16
C TYR A 91 -21.56 15.22 -7.82
N LEU A 92 -20.40 15.50 -8.42
CA LEU A 92 -20.14 16.75 -9.16
C LEU A 92 -21.04 16.88 -10.40
N GLN A 93 -21.25 15.80 -11.14
CA GLN A 93 -22.17 15.78 -12.28
C GLN A 93 -23.60 16.12 -11.85
N GLN A 94 -24.08 15.52 -10.75
CA GLN A 94 -25.45 15.70 -10.26
C GLN A 94 -25.69 17.07 -9.61
N THR A 95 -24.70 17.59 -8.88
CA THR A 95 -24.87 18.79 -8.04
C THR A 95 -24.48 20.07 -8.77
N GLU A 96 -23.39 20.03 -9.54
CA GLU A 96 -22.81 21.21 -10.19
C GLU A 96 -23.06 21.23 -11.70
N GLY A 97 -23.70 20.19 -12.25
CA GLY A 97 -24.00 20.08 -13.68
C GLY A 97 -22.77 19.98 -14.58
N LEU A 98 -21.59 19.64 -14.02
CA LEU A 98 -20.38 19.46 -14.81
C LEU A 98 -20.51 18.23 -15.73
N ALA A 99 -20.23 18.41 -17.02
CA ALA A 99 -20.18 17.34 -18.00
C ALA A 99 -18.84 16.55 -17.91
N ILE A 100 -18.56 15.96 -16.75
CA ILE A 100 -17.38 15.09 -16.56
C ILE A 100 -17.81 13.64 -16.71
N ASP A 101 -17.45 12.98 -17.79
CA ASP A 101 -17.75 11.56 -17.98
C ASP A 101 -16.99 10.67 -16.99
N ILE A 102 -17.63 9.56 -16.59
CA ILE A 102 -16.99 8.55 -15.76
C ILE A 102 -15.83 7.94 -16.57
N PRO A 103 -14.60 7.91 -16.02
CA PRO A 103 -13.46 7.37 -16.74
C PRO A 103 -13.67 5.89 -17.05
N SER A 104 -13.31 5.49 -18.28
CA SER A 104 -13.32 4.08 -18.67
C SER A 104 -12.34 3.26 -17.83
N TRP A 105 -12.58 1.96 -17.72
CA TRP A 105 -11.73 1.04 -16.96
C TRP A 105 -10.26 1.09 -17.38
N TRP A 106 -9.98 1.33 -18.67
CA TRP A 106 -8.62 1.46 -19.19
C TRP A 106 -7.94 2.74 -18.73
N VAL A 107 -8.67 3.87 -18.70
CA VAL A 107 -8.17 5.13 -18.18
C VAL A 107 -7.87 5.01 -16.69
N LEU A 108 -8.77 4.40 -15.92
CA LEU A 108 -8.54 4.11 -14.50
C LEU A 108 -7.29 3.25 -14.29
N ALA A 109 -7.11 2.19 -15.08
CA ALA A 109 -5.92 1.36 -15.02
C ALA A 109 -4.64 2.15 -15.33
N LEU A 110 -4.64 2.99 -16.36
CA LEU A 110 -3.50 3.84 -16.71
C LEU A 110 -3.18 4.85 -15.61
N VAL A 111 -4.20 5.46 -14.98
CA VAL A 111 -4.01 6.38 -13.85
C VAL A 111 -3.44 5.65 -12.64
N CYS A 112 -3.92 4.44 -12.33
CA CYS A 112 -3.36 3.63 -11.25
C CYS A 112 -1.89 3.25 -11.52
N VAL A 113 -1.55 2.88 -12.75
CA VAL A 113 -0.16 2.58 -13.15
C VAL A 113 0.70 3.83 -13.04
N ALA A 114 0.26 4.95 -13.62
CA ALA A 114 0.99 6.21 -13.57
C ALA A 114 1.19 6.70 -12.13
N GLY A 115 0.16 6.65 -11.30
CA GLY A 115 0.22 7.00 -9.88
C GLY A 115 1.14 6.07 -9.09
N GLY A 116 1.09 4.76 -9.38
CA GLY A 116 1.99 3.77 -8.78
C GLY A 116 3.45 4.02 -9.15
N THR A 117 3.75 4.23 -10.44
CA THR A 117 5.10 4.56 -10.91
C THR A 117 5.59 5.87 -10.31
N LEU A 118 4.75 6.90 -10.28
CA LEU A 118 5.09 8.20 -9.69
C LEU A 118 5.37 8.07 -8.19
N GLY A 119 4.59 7.25 -7.46
CA GLY A 119 4.84 6.95 -6.05
C GLY A 119 6.19 6.27 -5.82
N VAL A 120 6.56 5.29 -6.66
CA VAL A 120 7.88 4.66 -6.62
C VAL A 120 8.99 5.67 -6.91
N LEU A 121 8.82 6.53 -7.91
CA LEU A 121 9.81 7.56 -8.24
C LEU A 121 9.98 8.57 -7.10
N LEU A 122 8.89 9.01 -6.47
CA LEU A 122 8.92 9.94 -5.35
C LEU A 122 9.48 9.34 -4.06
N SER A 123 9.49 8.00 -3.92
CA SER A 123 10.12 7.35 -2.77
C SER A 123 11.64 7.61 -2.69
N ILE A 124 12.29 7.81 -3.84
CA ILE A 124 13.75 8.04 -3.93
C ILE A 124 14.14 9.40 -3.32
N PRO A 125 13.60 10.55 -3.76
CA PRO A 125 13.95 11.85 -3.17
C PRO A 125 13.47 11.96 -1.72
N VAL A 126 12.29 11.41 -1.38
CA VAL A 126 11.82 11.39 0.01
C VAL A 126 12.81 10.62 0.89
N ARG A 127 13.27 9.45 0.45
CA ARG A 127 14.31 8.72 1.18
C ARG A 127 15.55 9.58 1.39
N ARG A 128 16.06 10.23 0.33
CA ARG A 128 17.26 11.05 0.41
C ARG A 128 17.13 12.21 1.40
N THR A 129 16.06 12.99 1.32
CA THR A 129 15.88 14.15 2.21
C THR A 129 15.69 13.74 3.66
N PHE A 130 14.84 12.74 3.93
CA PHE A 130 14.51 12.36 5.30
C PHE A 130 15.59 11.51 5.99
N ILE A 131 16.41 10.78 5.23
CA ILE A 131 17.44 9.89 5.79
C ILE A 131 18.83 10.50 5.68
N ASP A 132 19.22 10.93 4.48
CA ASP A 132 20.61 11.31 4.22
C ASP A 132 20.90 12.77 4.61
N GLU A 133 19.90 13.65 4.58
CA GLU A 133 20.07 15.10 4.79
C GLU A 133 19.60 15.59 6.18
N GLU A 134 18.48 15.09 6.68
CA GLU A 134 17.87 15.55 7.96
C GLU A 134 18.30 14.75 9.20
N ASP A 135 19.10 13.67 9.06
CA ASP A 135 19.62 12.79 10.14
C ASP A 135 18.60 12.51 11.27
N LEU A 136 17.34 12.27 10.90
CA LEU A 136 16.26 12.06 11.85
C LEU A 136 16.41 10.67 12.49
N PRO A 137 16.46 10.56 13.83
CA PRO A 137 16.60 9.27 14.52
C PRO A 137 15.32 8.47 14.34
N TYR A 138 15.28 7.52 13.39
CA TYR A 138 14.14 6.67 13.00
C TYR A 138 13.28 6.14 14.18
N PRO A 139 12.26 6.88 14.66
CA PRO A 139 11.50 6.44 15.82
C PRO A 139 10.49 5.37 15.39
N SER A 140 9.95 5.50 14.18
CA SER A 140 8.94 4.60 13.60
C SER A 140 9.54 3.32 13.02
N GLY A 141 10.72 3.41 12.37
CA GLY A 141 11.42 2.25 11.80
C GLY A 141 11.94 1.30 12.87
N ALA A 142 12.51 1.84 13.95
CA ALA A 142 12.96 1.04 15.10
C ALA A 142 11.77 0.40 15.85
N ALA A 143 10.70 1.16 16.10
CA ALA A 143 9.51 0.63 16.78
C ALA A 143 8.80 -0.46 15.95
N GLY A 144 8.76 -0.34 14.62
CA GLY A 144 8.21 -1.36 13.74
C GLY A 144 9.01 -2.66 13.74
N ALA A 145 10.36 -2.55 13.80
CA ALA A 145 11.24 -3.72 13.88
C ALA A 145 11.17 -4.44 15.24
N GLU A 146 10.89 -3.72 16.33
CA GLU A 146 10.81 -4.30 17.67
C GLU A 146 9.52 -5.12 17.89
N VAL A 147 8.46 -4.82 17.11
CA VAL A 147 7.14 -5.49 17.20
C VAL A 147 7.02 -6.67 16.24
N LEU A 148 7.86 -6.74 15.20
CA LEU A 148 7.88 -7.82 14.19
C LEU A 148 8.79 -8.98 14.58
#